data_AF-A0A7V0IGI8-F1
#
_entry.id   AF-A0A7V0IGI8-F1
#
_cell.length_a   1.000
_cell.length_b   1.000
_cell.length_c   1.000
_cell.angle_alpha   90.00
_cell.angle_beta   90.00
_cell.angle_gamma   90.00
#
_symmetry.space_group_name_H-M   'P 1'
#
loop_
_entity.id
_entity.type
_entity.pdbx_description
1 polymer ?
#
loop_
_entity_poly.entity_id
_entity_poly.type
_entity_poly.pdbx_seq_one_letter_code
_entity_poly.pdbx_strand_id
1 'polypeptide(L)' 'MTQEELHRKIAERAYFYFLQRGGEHGHDLDDWLKAEREILAEMEKESKPKARRTSSRKSTTRKKTTRKR' A
#
# COMPACT_ATOMS: atom_id res chain seq x y z
N MET A 1 -15.53 -4.00 15.44
CA MET A 1 -14.51 -2.98 15.14
C MET A 1 -15.21 -1.65 15.20
N THR A 2 -14.73 -0.72 16.02
CA THR A 2 -15.28 0.64 16.11
C THR A 2 -14.72 1.54 15.00
N GLN A 3 -15.33 2.70 14.76
CA GLN A 3 -14.81 3.65 13.77
C GLN A 3 -13.40 4.14 14.12
N GLU A 4 -13.10 4.33 15.40
CA GLU A 4 -11.77 4.76 15.87
C GLU A 4 -10.70 3.70 15.55
N GLU A 5 -10.99 2.42 15.75
CA GLU A 5 -10.06 1.33 15.41
C GLU A 5 -9.81 1.25 13.90
N LEU A 6 -10.85 1.44 13.09
CA LEU A 6 -10.74 1.46 11.63
C LEU A 6 -9.84 2.62 11.19
N HIS A 7 -10.12 3.83 11.68
CA HIS A 7 -9.31 5.01 11.36
C HIS A 7 -7.85 4.84 11.79
N ARG A 8 -7.60 4.22 12.95
CA ARG A 8 -6.23 3.95 13.40
C ARG A 8 -5.50 3.02 12.44
N LYS A 9 -6.13 1.93 12.01
CA LYS A 9 -5.54 0.99 11.04
C LYS A 9 -5.26 1.65 9.69
N ILE A 10 -6.18 2.50 9.23
CA ILE A 10 -6.00 3.26 7.98
C ILE A 10 -4.84 4.25 8.14
N ALA A 11 -4.76 4.98 9.24
CA ALA A 11 -3.69 5.94 9.52
C ALA A 11 -2.31 5.26 9.59
N GLU A 12 -2.20 4.14 10.31
CA GLU A 12 -0.98 3.34 10.36
C GLU A 12 -0.54 2.92 8.95
N ARG A 13 -1.46 2.40 8.13
CA ARG A 13 -1.16 1.95 6.77
C ARG A 13 -0.81 3.11 5.83
N ALA A 14 -1.50 4.25 5.92
CA ALA A 14 -1.19 5.45 5.15
C ALA A 14 0.21 5.99 5.49
N TYR A 15 0.57 5.99 6.77
CA TYR A 15 1.90 6.39 7.23
C TYR A 15 3.01 5.49 6.67
N PHE A 16 2.79 4.17 6.58
CA PHE A 16 3.73 3.26 5.92
C PHE A 16 3.93 3.61 4.44
N TYR A 17 2.87 3.97 3.72
CA TYR A 17 3.00 4.42 2.33
C TYR A 17 3.78 5.72 2.19
N PHE A 18 3.53 6.67 3.07
CA PHE A 18 4.27 7.93 3.15
C PHE A 18 5.77 7.68 3.36
N LEU A 19 6.12 6.83 4.33
CA LEU A 19 7.51 6.42 4.57
C LEU A 19 8.11 5.68 3.37
N GLN A 20 7.35 4.80 2.70
CA GLN A 20 7.84 4.04 1.55
C GLN A 20 8.17 4.94 0.35
N ARG A 21 7.50 6.10 0.22
CA ARG A 21 7.81 7.11 -0.80
C ARG A 21 8.94 8.06 -0.41
N GLY A 22 9.48 7.93 0.81
CA GLY A 22 10.53 8.81 1.31
C GLY A 22 10.02 10.09 1.97
N GLY A 23 8.77 10.10 2.41
CA GLY A 23 8.18 11.25 3.12
C GLY A 23 7.80 12.42 2.20
N GLU A 24 7.49 12.14 0.94
CA GLU A 24 7.04 13.15 -0.01
C GLU A 24 5.60 13.60 0.33
N HIS A 25 5.49 14.87 0.71
CA HIS A 25 4.24 15.55 1.02
C HIS A 25 3.46 15.90 -0.26
N GLY A 26 2.12 15.84 -0.20
CA GLY A 26 1.22 16.14 -1.33
C GLY A 26 0.49 14.91 -1.89
N HIS A 27 0.80 13.74 -1.35
CA HIS A 27 0.14 12.48 -1.70
C HIS A 27 -0.47 11.78 -0.47
N ASP A 28 -0.60 12.51 0.64
CA ASP A 28 -1.13 12.03 1.91
C ASP A 28 -2.58 11.54 1.77
N LEU A 29 -3.39 12.27 0.99
CA LEU A 29 -4.78 11.92 0.72
C LEU A 29 -4.90 10.63 -0.11
N ASP A 30 -4.05 10.48 -1.14
CA ASP A 30 -3.97 9.26 -1.94
C ASP A 30 -3.55 8.05 -1.11
N ASP A 31 -2.57 8.22 -0.21
CA ASP A 31 -2.14 7.15 0.70
C ASP A 31 -3.23 6.75 1.68
N TRP A 32 -3.97 7.74 2.19
CA TRP A 32 -5.09 7.50 3.09
C TRP A 32 -6.23 6.75 2.39
N LEU A 33 -6.65 7.19 1.19
CA LEU A 33 -7.68 6.51 0.40
C LEU A 33 -7.26 5.09 -0.01
N LYS A 34 -5.98 4.91 -0.34
CA LYS A 34 -5.43 3.59 -0.66
C LYS A 34 -5.42 2.67 0.55
N ALA A 35 -5.01 3.19 1.71
CA ALA A 35 -5.04 2.46 2.97
C ALA A 35 -6.48 2.05 3.35
N GLU A 36 -7.45 2.96 3.22
CA GLU A 36 -8.86 2.67 3.48
C GLU A 36 -9.36 1.49 2.63
N ARG A 37 -9.14 1.55 1.31
CA ARG A 37 -9.52 0.48 0.38
C ARG A 37 -8.88 -0.86 0.74
N GLU A 38 -7.61 -0.85 1.16
CA GLU A 38 -6.93 -2.08 1.57
C GLU A 38 -7.49 -2.65 2.87
N ILE A 39 -7.71 -1.82 3.90
CA ILE A 39 -8.27 -2.27 5.18
C ILE A 39 -9.68 -2.84 4.97
N LEU A 40 -10.53 -2.18 4.18
CA LEU A 40 -11.86 -2.68 3.86
C LEU A 40 -11.81 -4.02 3.11
N ALA A 41 -10.92 -4.15 2.13
CA ALA A 41 -10.71 -5.41 1.41
C ALA A 41 -10.09 -6.51 2.28
N GLU A 42 -9.27 -6.16 3.27
CA GLU A 42 -8.66 -7.08 4.22
C GLU A 42 -9.70 -7.60 5.20
N MET A 43 -10.62 -6.75 5.68
CA MET A 43 -11.77 -7.17 6.50
C MET A 43 -12.73 -8.10 5.76
N GLU A 44 -12.99 -7.83 4.47
CA GLU A 44 -13.78 -8.72 3.61
C GLU A 44 -13.07 -10.07 3.38
N LYS A 45 -11.73 -10.04 3.24
CA LYS A 45 -10.92 -11.26 3.14
C LYS A 45 -10.80 -12.01 4.46
N GLU A 46 -10.81 -11.35 5.60
CA GLU A 46 -10.78 -12.04 6.91
C GLU A 46 -12.07 -12.80 7.19
N SER A 47 -13.16 -12.45 6.51
CA SER A 47 -14.42 -13.19 6.55
C SER A 47 -14.50 -14.37 5.56
N LYS A 48 -13.50 -14.60 4.69
CA LYS A 48 -13.40 -15.78 3.80
C LYS A 48 -11.94 -16.29 3.69
N PRO A 49 -11.60 -17.56 3.98
CA PRO A 49 -10.20 -17.96 4.10
C PRO A 49 -9.40 -17.80 2.79
N LYS A 50 -8.46 -16.85 2.85
CA LYS A 50 -7.17 -16.65 2.14
C LYS A 50 -7.02 -17.13 0.68
N ALA A 51 -6.81 -16.16 -0.21
CA ALA A 51 -5.80 -16.26 -1.26
C ALA A 51 -4.86 -15.04 -1.23
N ARG A 52 -3.62 -15.29 -0.79
CA ARG A 52 -2.50 -14.34 -0.74
C ARG A 52 -2.29 -13.69 -2.11
N ARG A 53 -2.38 -12.36 -2.20
CA ARG A 53 -1.71 -11.58 -3.25
C ARG A 53 -1.07 -10.35 -2.65
N THR A 54 0.20 -10.53 -2.30
CA THR A 54 1.17 -9.46 -2.09
C THR A 54 1.36 -8.70 -3.41
N SER A 55 0.72 -7.55 -3.56
CA SER A 55 1.11 -6.49 -4.49
C SER A 55 1.58 -5.33 -3.62
N SER A 56 2.75 -4.74 -3.74
CA SER A 56 3.48 -4.40 -4.94
C SER A 56 4.89 -4.01 -4.49
N ARG A 57 5.86 -4.92 -4.60
CA ARG A 57 7.27 -4.55 -4.51
C ARG A 57 7.70 -4.17 -5.92
N LYS A 58 7.54 -2.89 -6.24
CA LYS A 58 7.98 -2.33 -7.53
C LYS A 58 9.46 -2.68 -7.72
N SER A 59 9.73 -3.27 -8.87
CA SER A 59 10.97 -3.90 -9.30
C SER A 59 12.10 -2.88 -9.46
N THR A 60 13.18 -3.06 -8.69
CA THR A 60 14.49 -2.45 -8.93
C THR A 60 15.37 -3.45 -9.67
N THR A 61 15.33 -3.48 -11.01
CA THR A 61 16.38 -4.17 -11.78
C THR A 61 16.58 -3.55 -13.17
N ARG A 62 17.67 -2.77 -13.27
CA ARG A 62 18.61 -2.63 -14.39
C ARG A 62 18.10 -2.95 -15.82
N LYS A 63 17.97 -1.93 -16.67
CA LYS A 63 18.23 -2.09 -18.12
C LYS A 63 19.71 -1.79 -18.38
N LYS A 64 20.50 -2.85 -18.53
CA LYS A 64 21.88 -2.82 -19.06
C LYS A 64 21.81 -3.09 -20.56
N THR A 65 22.61 -2.35 -21.33
CA THR A 65 23.17 -2.64 -22.66
C THR A 65 22.24 -2.74 -23.88
N THR A 66 22.49 -1.88 -24.88
CA THR A 66 22.80 -2.36 -26.24
C THR A 66 23.83 -1.44 -26.89
N ARG A 67 25.02 -2.01 -27.08
CA ARG A 67 26.13 -1.54 -27.89
C ARG A 67 25.89 -2.00 -29.34
N LYS A 68 26.34 -1.20 -30.31
CA LYS A 68 26.71 -1.59 -31.69
C LYS A 68 25.57 -1.87 -32.68
N ARG A 69 25.49 -1.03 -33.72
CA ARG A 69 26.06 -1.39 -35.02
C ARG A 69 26.47 -0.15 -35.80
#